data_AF-A0A3B0UDT8-F1
#
_entry.id   AF-A0A3B0UDT8-F1
#
_cell.length_a   1.000
_cell.length_b   1.000
_cell.length_c   1.000
_cell.angle_alpha   90.00
_cell.angle_beta   90.00
_cell.angle_gamma   90.00
#
_symmetry.space_group_name_H-M   'P 1'
#
loop_
_entity.id
_entity.type
_entity.pdbx_description
1 polymer ?
#
loop_
_entity_poly.entity_id
_entity_poly.type
_entity_poly.pdbx_seq_one_letter_code
_entity_poly.pdbx_strand_id
1 'polypeptide(L)' 'MGKKADIKIKEGLSELEQLYKKQKNSRKKLRVKSLILTKKKKFSNRTLLAEHLGVSPKTLYTWTLNY' A
#
# COMPACT_ATOMS: atom_id res chain seq x y z
N MET A 1 2.68 13.43 -15.03
CA MET A 1 3.80 12.55 -14.63
C MET A 1 3.78 12.38 -13.11
N GLY A 2 4.12 11.18 -12.61
CA GLY A 2 3.56 10.57 -11.41
C GLY A 2 3.62 11.37 -10.10
N LYS A 3 2.44 11.67 -9.53
CA LYS A 3 2.29 12.20 -8.17
C LYS A 3 2.86 11.17 -7.19
N LYS A 4 3.97 11.51 -6.55
CA LYS A 4 4.56 10.74 -5.44
C LYS A 4 3.48 10.51 -4.37
N ALA A 5 3.45 9.30 -3.84
CA ALA A 5 2.57 8.94 -2.74
C ALA A 5 3.13 9.47 -1.42
N ASP A 6 3.03 10.78 -1.19
CA ASP A 6 3.33 11.36 0.12
C ASP A 6 2.15 11.08 1.07
N ILE A 7 1.93 9.81 1.36
CA ILE A 7 1.00 9.41 2.42
C ILE A 7 1.82 9.41 3.71
N LYS A 8 1.54 10.36 4.60
CA LYS A 8 2.04 10.33 5.98
C LYS A 8 1.33 9.21 6.75
N ILE A 9 1.78 7.98 6.52
CA ILE A 9 1.32 6.81 7.26
C ILE A 9 1.84 6.94 8.70
N LYS A 10 0.96 7.32 9.64
CA LYS A 10 1.28 7.48 11.06
C LYS A 10 1.66 6.14 11.72
N GLU A 11 1.03 5.04 11.31
CA GLU A 11 1.24 3.69 11.86
C GLU A 11 2.64 3.15 11.56
N GLY A 12 3.30 2.57 12.56
CA GLY A 12 4.62 1.95 12.42
C GLY A 12 4.64 0.82 11.39
N LEU A 13 5.81 0.55 10.80
CA LEU A 13 5.99 -0.61 9.92
C LEU A 13 5.62 -1.91 10.63
N SER A 14 5.98 -2.04 11.91
CA SER A 14 5.59 -3.18 12.76
C SER A 14 4.08 -3.33 12.91
N GLU A 15 3.34 -2.24 13.09
CA GLU A 15 1.87 -2.31 13.21
C GLU A 15 1.21 -2.77 11.92
N LEU A 16 1.68 -2.26 10.78
CA LEU A 16 1.20 -2.69 9.47
C LEU A 16 1.52 -4.16 9.20
N GLU A 17 2.70 -4.64 9.59
CA GLU A 17 3.05 -6.07 9.46
C GLU A 17 2.21 -6.97 10.37
N GLN A 18 1.91 -6.52 11.59
CA GLN A 18 0.98 -7.22 12.48
C GLN A 18 -0.44 -7.23 11.90
N LEU A 19 -0.93 -6.11 11.37
CA LEU A 19 -2.21 -6.02 10.68
C LEU A 19 -2.24 -6.95 9.46
N TYR A 20 -1.16 -7.01 8.68
CA TYR A 20 -1.07 -7.91 7.52
C TYR A 20 -1.19 -9.39 7.93
N LYS A 21 -0.57 -9.78 9.05
CA LYS A 21 -0.70 -11.13 9.60
C LYS A 21 -2.10 -11.41 10.16
N LYS A 22 -2.75 -10.40 10.75
CA LYS A 22 -4.09 -10.51 11.36
C LYS A 22 -5.23 -10.50 10.32
N GLN A 23 -5.03 -9.91 9.15
CA GLN A 23 -6.04 -9.83 8.10
C GLN A 23 -6.25 -11.16 7.40
N LYS A 24 -7.44 -11.76 7.63
CA LYS A 24 -7.92 -12.94 6.91
C LYS A 24 -8.45 -12.63 5.51
N ASN A 25 -8.88 -11.39 5.26
CA ASN A 25 -9.47 -11.00 3.98
C ASN A 25 -8.38 -10.59 2.98
N SER A 26 -8.30 -11.29 1.84
CA SER A 26 -7.29 -11.05 0.79
C SER A 26 -7.26 -9.62 0.27
N ARG A 27 -8.42 -8.94 0.14
CA ARG A 27 -8.45 -7.54 -0.31
C ARG A 27 -7.83 -6.59 0.71
N LYS A 28 -8.16 -6.76 1.99
CA LYS A 28 -7.58 -5.96 3.09
C LYS A 28 -6.09 -6.27 3.26
N LYS A 29 -5.70 -7.53 3.09
CA LYS A 29 -4.30 -7.97 3.12
C LYS A 29 -3.46 -7.29 2.03
N LEU A 30 -3.97 -7.21 0.80
CA LEU A 30 -3.33 -6.46 -0.29
C LEU A 30 -3.26 -4.96 0.00
N ARG A 31 -4.31 -4.38 0.59
CA ARG A 31 -4.33 -2.96 0.99
C ARG A 31 -3.26 -2.64 2.04
N VAL A 32 -3.16 -3.45 3.09
CA VAL A 32 -2.12 -3.29 4.12
C VAL A 32 -0.73 -3.50 3.53
N LYS A 33 -0.55 -4.50 2.65
CA LYS A 33 0.73 -4.72 1.95
C LYS A 33 1.13 -3.53 1.08
N SER A 34 0.17 -2.88 0.43
CA SER A 34 0.40 -1.63 -0.33
C SER A 34 0.90 -0.50 0.57
N LEU A 35 0.31 -0.33 1.76
CA LEU A 35 0.76 0.67 2.74
C LEU A 35 2.18 0.37 3.25
N ILE A 36 2.50 -0.89 3.57
CA ILE A 36 3.84 -1.33 3.99
C ILE A 36 4.90 -0.95 2.95
N LEU A 37 4.65 -1.30 1.69
CA LEU A 37 5.59 -1.09 0.59
C LEU A 37 5.73 0.39 0.23
N THR A 38 4.64 1.17 0.34
CA THR A 38 4.66 2.62 0.20
C THR A 38 5.51 3.25 1.30
N LYS A 39 5.32 2.82 2.56
CA LYS A 39 6.09 3.32 3.70
C LYS A 39 7.57 2.94 3.63
N LYS A 40 7.90 1.75 3.13
CA LYS A 40 9.28 1.33 2.86
C LYS A 40 9.96 2.16 1.77
N LYS A 41 9.26 3.07 1.07
CA LYS A 41 9.75 3.82 -0.10
C LYS A 41 10.44 2.92 -1.13
N LYS A 42 10.08 1.63 -1.16
CA LYS A 42 10.73 0.62 -1.99
C LYS A 42 10.39 0.78 -3.48
N PHE A 43 9.32 1.51 -3.77
CA PHE A 43 8.87 1.79 -5.12
C PHE A 43 8.74 3.30 -5.33
N SER A 44 9.44 3.81 -6.34
CA SER A 44 9.37 5.22 -6.75
C SER A 44 8.03 5.59 -7.37
N ASN A 45 7.26 4.59 -7.84
CA ASN A 45 6.04 4.80 -8.61
C ASN A 45 4.89 3.91 -8.12
N ARG A 46 3.69 4.49 -8.01
CA ARG A 46 2.46 3.78 -7.61
C ARG A 46 2.09 2.67 -8.61
N THR A 47 2.42 2.85 -9.89
CA THR A 47 2.16 1.86 -10.95
C THR A 47 3.01 0.60 -10.74
N LEU A 48 4.32 0.76 -10.50
CA LEU A 48 5.22 -0.35 -10.20
C LEU A 48 4.80 -1.11 -8.93
N LEU A 49 4.35 -0.36 -7.92
CA LEU A 49 3.81 -0.96 -6.70
C LEU A 49 2.55 -1.79 -7.01
N ALA A 50 1.65 -1.27 -7.86
CA ALA A 50 0.42 -1.95 -8.25
C ALA A 50 0.70 -3.24 -9.05
N GLU A 51 1.64 -3.19 -9.99
CA GLU A 51 2.13 -4.35 -10.74
C GLU A 51 2.74 -5.41 -9.81
N HIS A 52 3.60 -5.01 -8.87
CA HIS A 52 4.19 -5.92 -7.89
C HIS A 52 3.15 -6.54 -6.94
N LEU A 53 2.02 -5.86 -6.70
CA LEU A 53 0.90 -6.38 -5.90
C LEU A 53 -0.11 -7.18 -6.73
N GLY A 54 -0.01 -7.18 -8.06
CA GLY A 54 -0.99 -7.78 -8.96
C GLY A 54 -2.36 -7.10 -8.88
N VAL A 55 -2.41 -5.81 -8.53
CA VAL A 55 -3.65 -5.04 -8.41
C VAL A 55 -3.65 -3.91 -9.43
N SER A 56 -4.83 -3.52 -9.92
CA SER A 56 -4.92 -2.39 -10.83
C SER A 56 -4.44 -1.09 -10.17
N PRO A 57 -3.71 -0.22 -10.89
CA PRO A 57 -3.24 1.07 -10.35
C PRO A 57 -4.40 1.96 -9.88
N LYS A 58 -5.59 1.82 -10.48
CA LYS A 58 -6.84 2.47 -10.05
C LYS A 58 -7.27 2.03 -8.64
N THR A 59 -7.21 0.72 -8.36
CA THR A 59 -7.55 0.16 -7.04
C THR A 59 -6.58 0.67 -5.98
N LEU A 60 -5.28 0.68 -6.31
CA LEU A 60 -4.25 1.20 -5.44
C LEU A 60 -4.42 2.71 -5.19
N TYR A 61 -4.80 3.47 -6.22
CA TYR A 61 -5.14 4.89 -6.10
C TYR A 61 -6.33 5.11 -5.16
N THR A 62 -7.42 4.34 -5.29
CA THR A 62 -8.57 4.43 -4.38
C THR A 62 -8.19 4.13 -2.93
N TRP A 63 -7.35 3.12 -2.69
CA TRP A 63 -6.90 2.79 -1.33
C TRP A 63 -6.04 3.87 -0.70
N THR A 64 -5.24 4.53 -1.54
CA THR A 64 -4.34 5.61 -1.18
C THR A 64 -5.07 6.93 -0.94
N LEU A 65 -6.14 7.19 -1.70
CA LEU A 65 -6.95 8.41 -1.57
C LEU A 65 -7.88 8.36 -0.35
N ASN A 66 -8.22 7.15 0.10
CA ASN A 66 -9.15 6.88 1.19
C ASN A 66 -8.41 6.45 2.49
N TYR A 67 -7.20 6.98 2.69
CA TYR A 67 -6.35 6.80 3.87
C TYR A 67 -5.85 8.18 4.32
#